data_AF-A0A969Q7E6-F1
#
_entry.id   AF-A0A969Q7E6-F1
#
_cell.length_a   1.000
_cell.length_b   1.000
_cell.length_c   1.000
_cell.angle_alpha   90.00
_cell.angle_beta   90.00
_cell.angle_gamma   90.00
#
_symmetry.space_group_name_H-M   'P 1'
#
loop_
_entity.id
_entity.type
_entity.pdbx_description
1 polymer ?
#
loop_
_entity_poly.entity_id
_entity_poly.type
_entity_poly.pdbx_seq_one_letter_code
_entity_poly.pdbx_strand_id
1 'polypeptide(L)' 'LDRLCELNVIEQVRNVCYTTIVQSAWARGQPLMVHGLIYALHDGLLRDLKVRMSKPEDIPMLYQMDQPSDVAE' A
#
# COMPACT_ATOMS: atom_id res chain seq x y z
N LEU A 1 15.16 6.29 -6.83
CA LEU A 1 14.03 5.35 -6.65
C LEU A 1 12.92 5.89 -7.53
N ASP A 2 12.38 5.08 -8.42
CA ASP A 2 11.43 5.59 -9.40
C ASP A 2 10.09 5.85 -8.70
N ARG A 3 9.72 7.12 -8.58
CA ARG A 3 8.54 7.55 -7.81
C ARG A 3 7.25 6.86 -8.28
N LEU A 4 7.12 6.60 -9.58
CA LEU A 4 5.99 5.86 -10.14
C LEU A 4 5.94 4.40 -9.65
N CYS A 5 7.09 3.74 -9.48
CA CYS A 5 7.15 2.37 -8.96
C CYS A 5 6.74 2.33 -7.49
N GLU A 6 7.14 3.32 -6.69
CA GLU A 6 6.67 3.44 -5.31
C GLU A 6 5.15 3.62 -5.25
N LEU A 7 4.61 4.56 -6.02
CA LEU A 7 3.17 4.82 -6.09
C LEU A 7 2.40 3.58 -6.58
N ASN A 8 2.97 2.84 -7.53
CA ASN A 8 2.40 1.58 -7.98
C ASN A 8 2.32 0.56 -6.83
N VAL A 9 3.40 0.35 -6.07
CA VAL A 9 3.37 -0.58 -4.93
C VAL A 9 2.34 -0.14 -3.89
N ILE A 10 2.29 1.15 -3.56
CA ILE A 10 1.31 1.70 -2.61
C ILE A 10 -0.13 1.40 -3.08
N GLU A 11 -0.44 1.64 -4.35
CA GLU A 11 -1.78 1.40 -4.90
C GLU A 11 -2.09 -0.10 -5.00
N GLN A 12 -1.11 -0.93 -5.35
CA GLN A 12 -1.31 -2.38 -5.43
C GLN A 12 -1.53 -3.03 -4.06
N VAL A 13 -0.91 -2.50 -2.99
CA VAL A 13 -1.24 -2.93 -1.63
C VAL A 13 -2.72 -2.67 -1.33
N ARG A 14 -3.25 -1.50 -1.71
CA ARG A 14 -4.69 -1.20 -1.55
C ARG A 14 -5.56 -2.14 -2.36
N ASN A 15 -5.23 -2.36 -3.64
CA ASN A 15 -5.97 -3.26 -4.51
C ASN A 15 -6.04 -4.69 -3.96
N VAL A 16 -4.94 -5.20 -3.39
CA VAL A 16 -4.92 -6.51 -2.70
C VAL A 16 -5.88 -6.50 -1.51
N CYS A 17 -5.87 -5.43 -0.71
CA CYS A 17 -6.74 -5.30 0.46
C CYS A 17 -8.23 -5.18 0.09
N TYR A 18 -8.56 -4.67 -1.10
CA TYR A 18 -9.94 -4.60 -1.61
C TYR A 18 -10.48 -5.95 -2.12
N THR A 19 -9.64 -6.96 -2.28
CA THR A 19 -10.11 -8.28 -2.75
C THR A 19 -11.02 -8.96 -1.73
N THR A 20 -12.01 -9.71 -2.23
CA THR A 20 -12.92 -10.50 -1.39
C THR A 20 -12.18 -11.52 -0.53
N ILE A 21 -11.03 -12.02 -0.99
CA ILE A 21 -10.19 -13.01 -0.28
C ILE A 21 -9.62 -12.40 1.00
N VAL A 22 -9.01 -11.21 0.90
CA VAL A 22 -8.41 -10.51 2.04
C VAL A 22 -9.49 -10.02 3.00
N GLN A 23 -10.55 -9.42 2.48
CA GLN A 23 -11.69 -8.96 3.28
C GLN A 23 -12.35 -10.11 4.05
N SER A 24 -12.56 -11.26 3.40
CA SER A 24 -13.13 -12.44 4.06
C SER A 24 -12.17 -13.04 5.09
N ALA A 25 -10.85 -12.88 4.92
CA ALA A 25 -9.86 -13.33 5.91
C ALA A 25 -9.93 -12.49 7.18
N TRP A 26 -9.99 -11.17 7.04
CA TRP A 26 -10.19 -10.30 8.19
C TRP A 26 -11.56 -10.48 8.84
N ALA A 27 -12.63 -10.63 8.05
CA ALA A 27 -13.99 -10.81 8.56
C ALA A 27 -14.16 -12.09 9.40
N ARG A 28 -13.43 -13.17 9.08
CA ARG A 28 -13.41 -14.41 9.88
C ARG A 28 -12.40 -14.38 11.04
N GLY A 29 -11.75 -13.24 11.30
CA GLY A 29 -10.75 -13.07 12.35
C GLY A 29 -9.41 -13.76 12.07
N GLN A 30 -9.10 -14.10 10.83
CA GLN A 30 -7.80 -14.69 10.49
C GLN A 30 -6.71 -13.61 10.55
N PRO A 31 -5.61 -13.82 11.30
CA PRO A 31 -4.47 -12.90 11.29
C PRO A 31 -3.85 -12.81 9.89
N LEU A 32 -3.85 -11.62 9.30
CA LEU A 32 -3.31 -11.35 7.97
C LEU A 32 -2.82 -9.89 7.89
N MET A 33 -1.61 -9.70 7.37
CA MET A 33 -1.02 -8.37 7.14
C MET A 33 -0.45 -8.29 5.72
N VAL A 34 -0.71 -7.17 5.03
CA VAL A 34 -0.20 -6.87 3.69
C VAL A 34 0.86 -5.77 3.80
N HIS A 35 2.01 -5.96 3.13
CA HIS A 35 3.16 -5.05 3.18
C HIS A 35 3.55 -4.55 1.79
N GLY A 36 3.84 -3.25 1.67
CA GLY A 36 4.40 -2.64 0.47
C GLY A 36 5.93 -2.65 0.48
N LEU A 37 6.52 -3.54 -0.32
CA LEU A 37 7.97 -3.67 -0.46
C LEU A 37 8.38 -3.39 -1.90
N ILE A 38 9.51 -2.71 -2.08
CA ILE A 38 10.13 -2.48 -3.38
C ILE A 38 11.62 -2.79 -3.29
N TYR A 39 12.22 -3.31 -4.35
CA TYR A 39 13.67 -3.47 -4.44
C TYR A 39 14.17 -2.90 -5.75
N ALA A 40 15.42 -2.44 -5.79
CA ALA A 40 16.01 -1.93 -7.01
C ALA A 40 17.01 -2.94 -7.58
N LEU A 41 17.00 -3.11 -8.90
CA LEU A 41 17.88 -4.09 -9.56
C LEU A 41 19.37 -3.69 -9.54
N HIS A 42 19.66 -2.40 -9.41
CA HIS A 42 21.04 -1.90 -9.45
C HIS A 42 21.81 -2.13 -8.14
N ASP A 43 21.12 -2.15 -7.00
CA ASP A 43 21.72 -2.34 -5.67
C ASP A 43 21.23 -3.62 -4.97
N GLY A 44 20.14 -4.23 -5.45
CA GLY A 44 19.51 -5.41 -4.84
C GLY A 44 18.87 -5.14 -3.47
N LEU A 45 18.79 -3.87 -3.05
CA LEU A 45 18.33 -3.52 -1.71
C LEU A 45 16.80 -3.46 -1.64
N LEU A 46 16.25 -4.24 -0.73
CA LEU A 46 14.83 -4.20 -0.38
C LEU A 46 14.52 -2.98 0.50
N ARG A 47 13.49 -2.24 0.14
CA ARG A 47 13.02 -1.02 0.80
C ARG A 47 11.57 -1.20 1.22
N ASP A 48 11.31 -0.88 2.48
CA ASP A 48 9.97 -0.87 3.06
C ASP A 48 9.34 0.51 2.88
N LEU A 49 8.24 0.59 2.11
CA LEU A 49 7.52 1.83 1.84
C LEU A 49 6.64 2.29 3.00
N LYS A 50 6.68 1.59 4.15
CA LYS A 50 5.89 1.88 5.35
C LYS A 50 4.38 1.83 5.12
N VAL A 51 3.94 1.18 4.06
CA VAL A 51 2.53 0.89 3.80
C VAL A 51 2.21 -0.52 4.28
N ARG A 52 1.34 -0.61 5.28
CA ARG A 52 0.95 -1.86 5.92
C ARG A 52 -0.53 -1.82 6.25
N MET A 53 -1.23 -2.93 6.00
CA MET A 53 -2.67 -3.07 6.24
C MET A 53 -2.91 -4.40 6.96
N SER A 54 -3.61 -4.35 8.08
CA SER A 54 -3.82 -5.49 8.98
C SER A 54 -5.29 -5.77 9.29
N LYS A 55 -6.16 -4.82 8.94
CA LYS A 55 -7.60 -4.88 9.17
C LYS A 55 -8.33 -4.01 8.14
N PRO A 56 -9.63 -4.22 7.91
CA PRO A 56 -10.39 -3.49 6.91
C PRO A 56 -10.38 -1.97 7.11
N GLU A 57 -10.31 -1.52 8.36
CA GLU A 57 -10.32 -0.09 8.72
C GLU A 57 -9.02 0.64 8.34
N ASP A 58 -7.94 -0.10 8.05
CA ASP A 58 -6.69 0.51 7.60
C ASP A 58 -6.79 0.99 6.14
N ILE A 59 -7.77 0.50 5.37
CA ILE A 59 -7.91 0.83 3.95
C ILE A 59 -8.46 2.25 3.80
N PRO A 60 -7.68 3.20 3.23
CA PRO A 60 -8.18 4.54 2.94
C PRO A 60 -9.29 4.47 1.89
N MET A 61 -10.36 5.23 2.09
CA MET A 61 -11.43 5.38 1.08
C MET A 61 -10.82 5.71 -0.28
N LEU A 62 -11.12 4.87 -1.28
CA LEU A 62 -10.76 5.09 -2.68
C LEU A 62 -11.17 6.52 -3.08
N TYR A 63 -10.20 7.33 -3.53
CA TYR A 63 -10.34 8.74 -3.94
C TYR A 63 -10.52 9.77 -2.81
N GLN A 64 -9.58 9.82 -1.88
CA GLN A 64 -9.17 11.14 -1.36
C GLN A 64 -8.27 11.77 -2.42
N MET A 65 -8.73 12.83 -3.07
CA MET A 65 -7.81 13.68 -3.83
C MET A 65 -6.80 14.24 -2.83
N ASP A 66 -5.59 13.70 -2.86
CA ASP A 66 -4.45 14.29 -2.17
C ASP A 66 -4.15 15.59 -2.93
N GLN A 67 -4.66 16.71 -2.41
CA GLN A 67 -4.23 18.02 -2.87
C GLN A 67 -2.72 18.08 -2.62
N PRO A 68 -1.89 18.30 -3.65
CA PRO A 68 -0.46 18.43 -3.43
C PRO A 68 -0.22 19.65 -2.52
N SER A 69 0.10 19.39 -1.26
CA SER A 69 0.77 20.38 -0.41
C SER A 69 2.21 20.46 -0.88
N ASP A 70 2.44 21.26 -1.92
CA ASP A 70 3.70 21.97 -2.20
C ASP A 70 3.48 22.88 -3.42
N VAL A 71 2.77 23.98 -3.18
CA VAL A 71 3.01 25.26 -3.86
C VAL A 71 3.50 26.25 -2.80
N ALA A 72 4.76 26.10 -2.41
CA ALA A 72 5.50 27.13 -1.69
C ALA A 72 6.98 27.03 -2.05
N GLU A 73 7.39 27.97 -2.93
CA GLU A 73 8.75 28.37 -3.35
C GLU A 73 9.57 27.43 -4.25
#